data_AF-A0A537IWY8-F1
#
_entry.id   AF-A0A537IWY8-F1
#
_cell.length_a   1.000
_cell.length_b   1.000
_cell.length_c   1.000
_cell.angle_alpha   90.00
_cell.angle_beta   90.00
_cell.angle_gamma   90.00
#
_symmetry.space_group_name_H-M   'P 1'
#
loop_
_entity.id
_entity.type
_entity.pdbx_description
1 polymer ?
#
loop_
_entity_poly.entity_id
_entity_poly.type
_entity_poly.pdbx_seq_one_letter_code
_entity_poly.pdbx_strand_id
1 'polypeptide(L)'
;MKGFAGWMDWWSIKISGQSVARVSRDIEGREDILATRIFRRTKTFVSNKLWPILDPIVKHYQDPAVRRQILSDIELKILETIGTEGSIRTDRLRKKLKLEAKENNSKFHRSLTNLESYALIVGVEDPHPEKHLHANIWQTWDTRTQEGKSHASLPYSEALSKLFVKTIDACVLAREDQISAWFEWSSEIQTAKEKSVLDGAILRSGHYLVSSRVRDVNN
;
A
#
# COMPACT_ATOMS: atom_id res chain seq x y z
N MET A 1 -5.85 31.51 15.14
CA MET A 1 -5.85 30.22 14.40
C MET A 1 -6.76 29.26 15.14
N LYS A 2 -7.84 28.77 14.52
CA LYS A 2 -8.65 27.70 15.13
C LYS A 2 -7.82 26.42 15.08
N GLY A 3 -7.57 25.85 16.25
CA GLY A 3 -6.84 24.60 16.40
C GLY A 3 -7.56 23.45 15.68
N PHE A 4 -6.75 22.53 15.18
CA PHE A 4 -7.15 21.28 14.55
C PHE A 4 -8.02 20.46 15.54
N ALA A 5 -9.31 20.26 15.25
CA ALA A 5 -10.24 19.68 16.22
C ALA A 5 -10.69 18.24 15.88
N GLY A 6 -10.44 17.73 14.67
CA GLY A 6 -10.66 16.31 14.39
C GLY A 6 -10.41 15.86 12.94
N TRP A 7 -10.49 14.55 12.72
CA TRP A 7 -10.31 13.88 11.41
C TRP A 7 -11.26 14.39 10.32
N MET A 8 -12.46 14.87 10.69
CA MET A 8 -13.43 15.43 9.76
C MET A 8 -13.01 16.78 9.18
N ASP A 9 -12.22 17.56 9.92
CA ASP A 9 -11.71 18.84 9.43
C ASP A 9 -10.72 18.64 8.28
N TRP A 10 -10.01 17.50 8.26
CA TRP A 10 -9.05 17.14 7.21
C TRP A 10 -9.69 17.08 5.82
N TRP A 11 -10.90 16.53 5.72
CA TRP A 11 -11.62 16.41 4.44
C TRP A 11 -12.14 17.74 3.90
N SER A 12 -12.26 18.74 4.79
CA SER A 12 -12.67 20.11 4.44
C SER A 12 -11.48 21.00 4.05
N ILE A 13 -10.24 20.55 4.27
CA ILE A 13 -9.04 21.25 3.82
C ILE A 13 -9.10 21.41 2.31
N LYS A 14 -8.77 22.62 1.84
CA LYS A 14 -8.68 22.91 0.42
C LYS A 14 -7.25 22.81 -0.05
N ILE A 15 -6.97 21.88 -0.97
CA ILE A 15 -5.74 21.85 -1.75
C ILE A 15 -6.04 22.59 -3.05
N SER A 16 -5.36 23.71 -3.30
CA SER A 16 -5.58 24.55 -4.48
C SER A 16 -7.06 24.91 -4.73
N GLY A 17 -7.82 25.15 -3.67
CA GLY A 17 -9.24 25.51 -3.73
C GLY A 17 -10.23 24.34 -3.80
N GLN A 18 -9.76 23.10 -3.99
CA GLN A 18 -10.59 21.89 -4.03
C GLN A 18 -10.53 21.12 -2.70
N SER A 19 -11.63 20.49 -2.29
CA SER A 19 -11.61 19.64 -1.08
C SER A 19 -10.70 18.43 -1.29
N VAL A 20 -10.03 17.98 -0.22
CA VAL A 20 -9.22 16.76 -0.22
C VAL A 20 -10.03 15.56 -0.74
N ALA A 21 -11.32 15.46 -0.45
CA ALA A 21 -12.18 14.38 -0.94
C ALA A 21 -12.30 14.36 -2.47
N ARG A 22 -12.39 15.53 -3.11
CA ARG A 22 -12.44 15.63 -4.58
C ARG A 22 -11.09 15.25 -5.19
N VAL A 23 -10.01 15.80 -4.66
CA VAL A 23 -8.65 15.51 -5.11
C VAL A 23 -8.32 14.02 -4.96
N SER A 24 -8.72 13.41 -3.83
CA SER A 24 -8.55 11.98 -3.57
C SER A 24 -9.25 11.12 -4.62
N ARG A 25 -10.50 11.43 -4.96
CA ARG A 25 -11.26 10.69 -5.99
C ARG A 25 -10.63 10.83 -7.38
N ASP A 26 -10.22 12.05 -7.72
CA ASP A 26 -9.58 12.34 -9.01
C ASP A 26 -8.21 11.65 -9.15
N ILE A 27 -7.52 11.38 -8.03
CA ILE A 27 -6.22 10.68 -8.01
C ILE A 27 -6.38 9.17 -8.01
N GLU A 28 -7.32 8.63 -7.23
CA GLU A 28 -7.44 7.18 -6.99
C GLU A 28 -7.71 6.37 -8.26
N GLY A 29 -8.47 6.94 -9.20
CA GLY A 29 -8.79 6.30 -10.48
C GLY A 29 -7.72 6.43 -11.57
N ARG A 30 -6.62 7.16 -11.33
CA ARG A 30 -5.59 7.37 -12.35
C ARG A 30 -4.78 6.12 -12.60
N GLU A 31 -4.52 5.82 -13.86
CA GLU A 31 -3.73 4.65 -14.24
C GLU A 31 -2.33 4.68 -13.62
N ASP A 32 -1.68 5.84 -13.50
CA ASP A 32 -0.32 6.01 -13.01
C ASP A 32 -0.17 6.10 -11.48
N ILE A 33 -1.27 5.93 -10.73
CA ILE A 33 -1.31 5.94 -9.27
C ILE A 33 -1.98 4.68 -8.75
N LEU A 34 -1.48 4.10 -7.68
CA LEU A 34 -2.17 3.08 -6.89
C LEU A 34 -2.55 3.63 -5.54
N ALA A 35 -3.75 3.34 -5.08
CA ALA A 35 -4.10 3.50 -3.69
C ALA A 35 -3.97 2.14 -3.00
N THR A 36 -3.01 2.01 -2.09
CA THR A 36 -2.70 0.73 -1.41
C THR A 36 -2.42 0.97 0.07
N ARG A 37 -2.51 -0.10 0.88
CA ARG A 37 -2.32 -0.07 2.34
C ARG A 37 -0.95 -0.57 2.78
N ILE A 38 0.03 -0.56 1.88
CA ILE A 38 1.38 -1.03 2.15
C ILE A 38 2.11 -0.23 3.25
N PHE A 39 1.68 0.98 3.61
CA PHE A 39 2.29 1.73 4.73
C PHE A 39 1.29 1.87 5.88
N ARG A 40 1.63 1.39 7.07
CA ARG A 40 0.79 1.49 8.29
C ARG A 40 -0.65 0.99 8.11
N ARG A 41 -0.91 0.11 7.14
CA ARG A 41 -2.27 -0.30 6.74
C ARG A 41 -3.20 0.86 6.35
N THR A 42 -2.62 2.01 6.03
CA THR A 42 -3.33 3.25 5.70
C THR A 42 -3.32 3.44 4.19
N LYS A 43 -4.46 3.85 3.62
CA LYS A 43 -4.58 4.07 2.18
C LYS A 43 -3.62 5.18 1.76
N THR A 44 -2.62 4.79 0.98
CA THR A 44 -1.50 5.63 0.53
C THR A 44 -1.47 5.64 -0.98
N PHE A 45 -1.35 6.82 -1.59
CA PHE A 45 -1.20 6.98 -3.03
C PHE A 45 0.26 6.76 -3.43
N VAL A 46 0.49 5.84 -4.35
CA VAL A 46 1.80 5.40 -4.82
C VAL A 46 1.89 5.61 -6.32
N SER A 47 2.83 6.46 -6.75
CA SER A 47 3.11 6.68 -8.17
C SER A 47 3.75 5.46 -8.83
N ASN A 48 3.46 5.28 -10.13
CA ASN A 48 4.09 4.28 -10.98
C ASN A 48 5.62 4.28 -11.00
N LYS A 49 6.27 5.38 -10.61
CA LYS A 49 7.71 5.46 -10.41
C LYS A 49 8.23 4.53 -9.31
N LEU A 50 7.39 4.17 -8.34
CA LEU A 50 7.73 3.24 -7.26
C LEU A 50 7.35 1.79 -7.56
N TRP A 51 6.52 1.53 -8.58
CA TRP A 51 6.12 0.15 -8.90
C TRP A 51 7.29 -0.78 -9.21
N PRO A 52 8.37 -0.37 -9.91
CA PRO A 52 9.53 -1.25 -10.11
C PRO A 52 10.24 -1.69 -8.82
N ILE A 53 10.07 -0.91 -7.74
CA ILE A 53 10.60 -1.24 -6.40
C ILE A 53 9.60 -2.11 -5.64
N LEU A 54 8.30 -1.86 -5.80
CA LEU A 54 7.26 -2.64 -5.13
C LEU A 54 7.03 -4.01 -5.76
N ASP A 55 7.19 -4.13 -7.08
CA ASP A 55 6.87 -5.35 -7.82
C ASP A 55 7.63 -6.59 -7.30
N PRO A 56 8.95 -6.55 -7.03
CA PRO A 56 9.64 -7.67 -6.39
C PRO A 56 9.16 -8.00 -4.97
N ILE A 57 8.68 -7.00 -4.23
CA ILE A 57 8.13 -7.17 -2.88
C ILE A 57 6.78 -7.88 -2.96
N VAL A 58 5.90 -7.44 -3.87
CA VAL A 58 4.60 -8.09 -4.08
C VAL A 58 4.79 -9.52 -4.58
N LYS A 59 5.69 -9.74 -5.55
CA LYS A 59 6.02 -11.08 -6.07
C LYS A 59 6.52 -12.04 -5.00
N HIS A 60 7.33 -11.56 -4.04
CA HIS A 60 7.72 -12.38 -2.90
C HIS A 60 6.50 -12.90 -2.13
N TYR A 61 5.49 -12.06 -1.90
CA TYR A 61 4.24 -12.47 -1.23
C TYR A 61 3.24 -13.20 -2.13
N GLN A 62 3.43 -13.20 -3.45
CA GLN A 62 2.66 -14.03 -4.39
C GLN A 62 3.19 -15.47 -4.47
N ASP A 63 4.40 -15.74 -3.96
CA ASP A 63 4.95 -17.09 -3.91
C ASP A 63 3.98 -18.05 -3.18
N PRO A 64 3.62 -19.21 -3.76
CA PRO A 64 2.66 -20.13 -3.13
C PRO A 64 3.08 -20.64 -1.74
N ALA A 65 4.37 -20.86 -1.51
CA ALA A 65 4.87 -21.32 -0.20
C ALA A 65 4.75 -20.21 0.84
N VAL A 66 5.09 -18.97 0.48
CA VAL A 66 4.92 -17.79 1.34
C VAL A 66 3.44 -17.53 1.62
N ARG A 67 2.58 -17.52 0.59
CA ARG A 67 1.13 -17.29 0.74
C ARG A 67 0.48 -18.24 1.74
N ARG A 68 0.80 -19.52 1.67
CA ARG A 68 0.24 -20.54 2.57
C ARG A 68 0.67 -20.38 4.02
N GLN A 69 1.76 -19.64 4.28
CA GLN A 69 2.23 -19.36 5.65
C GLN A 69 1.59 -18.11 6.25
N ILE A 70 1.23 -17.12 5.42
CA ILE A 70 0.79 -15.81 5.91
C ILE A 70 -0.71 -15.52 5.71
N LEU A 71 -1.36 -16.20 4.76
CA LEU A 71 -2.77 -15.99 4.42
C LEU A 71 -3.64 -17.11 4.98
N SER A 72 -4.80 -16.72 5.50
CA SER A 72 -5.88 -17.64 5.86
C SER A 72 -6.62 -18.18 4.63
N ASP A 73 -7.36 -19.28 4.81
CA ASP A 73 -8.16 -19.89 3.72
C ASP A 73 -9.14 -18.92 3.06
N ILE A 74 -9.71 -17.99 3.82
CA ILE A 74 -10.63 -16.98 3.27
C ILE A 74 -9.88 -15.96 2.40
N GLU A 75 -8.67 -15.57 2.79
CA GLU A 75 -7.83 -14.63 2.05
C GLU A 75 -7.33 -15.27 0.75
N LEU A 76 -6.93 -16.54 0.80
CA LEU A 76 -6.58 -17.32 -0.39
C LEU A 76 -7.76 -17.39 -1.37
N LYS A 77 -8.96 -17.75 -0.88
CA LYS A 77 -10.17 -17.81 -1.73
C LYS A 77 -10.54 -16.45 -2.34
N ILE A 78 -10.41 -15.36 -1.57
CA ILE A 78 -10.65 -14.00 -2.08
C ILE A 78 -9.65 -13.69 -3.20
N LEU A 79 -8.35 -13.91 -2.96
CA LEU A 79 -7.29 -13.63 -3.92
C LEU A 79 -7.45 -14.43 -5.21
N GLU A 80 -7.72 -15.73 -5.11
CA GLU A 80 -7.98 -16.62 -6.25
C GLU A 80 -9.22 -16.19 -7.05
N THR A 81 -10.29 -15.78 -6.36
CA THR A 81 -11.51 -15.33 -7.01
C THR A 81 -11.28 -14.02 -7.78
N ILE A 82 -10.57 -13.06 -7.18
CA ILE A 82 -10.22 -11.80 -7.86
C ILE A 82 -9.32 -12.08 -9.08
N GLY A 83 -8.31 -12.96 -8.92
CA GLY A 83 -7.43 -13.35 -10.02
C GLY A 83 -8.17 -14.01 -11.19
N THR A 84 -9.13 -14.88 -10.89
CA THR A 84 -9.95 -15.55 -11.92
C THR A 84 -10.86 -14.57 -12.68
N GLU A 85 -11.41 -13.59 -11.99
CA GLU A 85 -12.32 -12.59 -12.58
C GLU A 85 -11.56 -11.43 -13.24
N GLY A 86 -10.28 -11.26 -12.93
CA GLY A 86 -9.45 -10.10 -13.29
C GLY A 86 -9.83 -8.83 -12.51
N SER A 87 -11.12 -8.47 -12.53
CA SER A 87 -11.68 -7.31 -11.85
C SER A 87 -13.07 -7.60 -11.30
N ILE A 88 -13.32 -7.32 -10.02
CA ILE A 88 -14.61 -7.62 -9.38
C ILE A 88 -14.98 -6.60 -8.29
N ARG A 89 -16.24 -6.14 -8.32
CA ARG A 89 -16.79 -5.23 -7.30
C ARG A 89 -17.03 -5.95 -5.97
N THR A 90 -16.86 -5.25 -4.84
CA THR A 90 -16.97 -5.81 -3.47
C THR A 90 -18.22 -6.68 -3.25
N ASP A 91 -19.39 -6.20 -3.64
CA ASP A 91 -20.68 -6.89 -3.47
C ASP A 91 -20.76 -8.19 -4.30
N ARG A 92 -20.33 -8.15 -5.57
CA ARG A 92 -20.26 -9.31 -6.45
C ARG A 92 -19.28 -10.35 -5.91
N LEU A 93 -18.14 -9.91 -5.40
CA LEU A 93 -17.14 -10.77 -4.77
C LEU A 93 -17.73 -11.49 -3.54
N ARG A 94 -18.44 -10.77 -2.67
CA ARG A 94 -19.11 -11.37 -1.51
C ARG A 94 -20.14 -12.42 -1.91
N LYS A 95 -20.96 -12.12 -2.91
CA LYS A 95 -21.97 -13.05 -3.42
C LYS A 95 -21.33 -14.31 -4.00
N LYS A 96 -20.27 -14.16 -4.80
CA LYS A 96 -19.54 -15.29 -5.42
C LYS A 96 -18.90 -16.21 -4.39
N LEU A 97 -18.39 -15.65 -3.30
CA LEU A 97 -17.82 -16.39 -2.18
C LEU A 97 -18.86 -16.90 -1.18
N LYS A 98 -20.15 -16.60 -1.36
CA LYS A 98 -21.25 -16.92 -0.43
C LYS A 98 -21.01 -16.35 0.98
N LEU A 99 -20.47 -15.12 1.06
CA LEU A 99 -20.12 -14.39 2.30
C LEU A 99 -21.07 -13.22 2.60
N GLU A 100 -22.34 -13.35 2.21
CA GLU A 100 -23.35 -12.29 2.34
C GLU A 100 -23.85 -12.11 3.78
N ALA A 101 -23.76 -13.16 4.61
CA ALA A 101 -24.17 -13.12 6.02
C ALA A 101 -23.45 -12.03 6.83
N LYS A 102 -24.17 -11.37 7.75
CA LYS A 102 -23.67 -10.25 8.57
C LYS A 102 -22.43 -10.61 9.40
N GLU A 103 -22.40 -11.83 9.93
CA GLU A 103 -21.28 -12.38 10.70
C GLU A 103 -19.95 -12.42 9.92
N ASN A 104 -20.04 -12.60 8.60
CA ASN A 104 -18.87 -12.65 7.73
C ASN A 104 -18.36 -11.26 7.34
N ASN A 105 -19.14 -10.20 7.54
CA ASN A 105 -18.84 -8.86 7.04
C ASN A 105 -17.50 -8.32 7.59
N SER A 106 -17.32 -8.39 8.91
CA SER A 106 -16.07 -7.93 9.56
C SER A 106 -14.86 -8.74 9.10
N LYS A 107 -15.00 -10.07 9.05
CA LYS A 107 -13.94 -10.98 8.60
C LYS A 107 -13.54 -10.71 7.15
N PHE A 108 -14.52 -10.57 6.25
CA PHE A 108 -14.31 -10.29 4.84
C PHE A 108 -13.57 -8.97 4.60
N HIS A 109 -14.01 -7.87 5.21
CA HIS A 109 -13.34 -6.57 5.06
C HIS A 109 -11.94 -6.55 5.69
N ARG A 110 -11.74 -7.28 6.79
CA ARG A 110 -10.40 -7.48 7.36
C ARG A 110 -9.49 -8.24 6.41
N SER A 111 -9.97 -9.31 5.79
CA SER A 111 -9.22 -10.08 4.78
C SER A 111 -8.84 -9.23 3.57
N LEU A 112 -9.76 -8.41 3.05
CA LEU A 112 -9.44 -7.44 1.98
C LEU A 112 -8.34 -6.47 2.41
N THR A 113 -8.44 -5.91 3.62
CA THR A 113 -7.43 -4.99 4.16
C THR A 113 -6.07 -5.67 4.30
N ASN A 114 -6.04 -6.94 4.75
CA ASN A 114 -4.80 -7.69 4.92
C ASN A 114 -4.14 -7.98 3.56
N LEU A 115 -4.91 -8.46 2.58
CA LEU A 115 -4.42 -8.68 1.22
C LEU A 115 -3.88 -7.40 0.57
N GLU A 116 -4.56 -6.27 0.76
CA GLU A 116 -4.12 -4.96 0.27
C GLU A 116 -2.87 -4.44 1.00
N SER A 117 -2.63 -4.87 2.25
CA SER A 117 -1.42 -4.52 3.01
C SER A 117 -0.16 -5.15 2.44
N TYR A 118 -0.27 -6.33 1.83
CA TYR A 118 0.78 -6.97 1.02
C TYR A 118 0.76 -6.51 -0.45
N ALA A 119 -0.14 -5.57 -0.79
CA ALA A 119 -0.44 -5.13 -2.15
C ALA A 119 -0.76 -6.27 -3.13
N LEU A 120 -1.21 -7.44 -2.64
CA LEU A 120 -1.63 -8.58 -3.49
C LEU A 120 -2.90 -8.25 -4.30
N ILE A 121 -3.72 -7.36 -3.75
CA ILE A 121 -4.89 -6.76 -4.41
C ILE A 121 -4.84 -5.25 -4.28
N VAL A 122 -5.49 -4.56 -5.21
CA VAL A 122 -5.68 -3.11 -5.21
C VAL A 122 -7.18 -2.82 -5.37
N GLY A 123 -7.70 -1.93 -4.52
CA GLY A 123 -9.10 -1.52 -4.54
C GLY A 123 -9.23 -0.05 -4.96
N VAL A 124 -9.99 0.20 -6.02
CA VAL A 124 -10.36 1.54 -6.48
C VAL A 124 -11.84 1.77 -6.19
N GLU A 125 -12.20 2.91 -5.62
CA GLU A 125 -13.60 3.28 -5.43
C GLU A 125 -14.35 3.24 -6.78
N ASP A 126 -15.52 2.58 -6.79
CA ASP A 126 -16.38 2.50 -7.97
C ASP A 126 -16.74 3.92 -8.43
N PRO A 127 -16.36 4.34 -9.66
CA PRO A 127 -16.67 5.68 -10.15
C PRO A 127 -18.17 5.89 -10.40
N HIS A 128 -18.94 4.81 -10.50
CA HIS A 128 -20.39 4.82 -10.72
C HIS A 128 -21.10 4.06 -9.59
N PRO A 129 -21.01 4.53 -8.34
CA PRO A 129 -21.60 3.81 -7.22
C PRO A 129 -23.11 3.73 -7.40
N GLU A 130 -23.68 2.54 -7.17
CA GLU A 130 -25.12 2.42 -6.97
C GLU A 130 -25.52 3.27 -5.76
N LYS A 131 -26.67 3.96 -5.83
CA LYS A 131 -27.08 4.97 -4.84
C LYS A 131 -26.90 4.42 -3.41
N HIS A 132 -26.05 5.10 -2.62
CA HIS A 132 -25.71 4.80 -1.22
C HIS A 132 -24.78 3.60 -0.95
N LEU A 133 -24.19 2.98 -1.98
CA LEU A 133 -23.22 1.89 -1.84
C LEU A 133 -21.84 2.33 -2.35
N HIS A 134 -20.98 2.78 -1.44
CA HIS A 134 -19.55 2.90 -1.73
C HIS A 134 -18.97 1.48 -1.81
N ALA A 135 -18.59 1.06 -3.01
CA ALA A 135 -17.93 -0.21 -3.25
C ALA A 135 -16.58 0.03 -3.91
N ASN A 136 -15.65 -0.90 -3.69
CA ASN A 136 -14.40 -0.91 -4.43
C ASN A 136 -14.52 -1.92 -5.56
N ILE A 137 -13.85 -1.62 -6.67
CA ILE A 137 -13.50 -2.57 -7.71
C ILE A 137 -12.12 -3.11 -7.35
N TRP A 138 -12.03 -4.42 -7.12
CA TRP A 138 -10.81 -5.11 -6.73
C TRP A 138 -10.16 -5.78 -7.91
N GLN A 139 -8.84 -5.62 -8.01
CA GLN A 139 -8.00 -6.25 -9.01
C GLN A 139 -6.75 -6.82 -8.32
N THR A 140 -6.10 -7.81 -8.94
CA THR A 140 -4.75 -8.22 -8.52
C THR A 140 -3.72 -7.14 -8.87
N TRP A 141 -2.58 -7.14 -8.18
CA TRP A 141 -1.45 -6.28 -8.51
C TRP A 141 -1.08 -6.34 -10.01
N ASP A 142 -0.93 -7.55 -10.54
CA ASP A 142 -0.51 -7.79 -11.92
C ASP A 142 -1.51 -7.22 -12.93
N THR A 143 -2.81 -7.47 -12.70
CA THR A 143 -3.88 -6.89 -13.52
C THR A 143 -3.84 -5.37 -13.50
N ARG A 144 -3.59 -4.77 -12.33
CA ARG A 144 -3.65 -3.32 -12.15
C ARG A 144 -2.40 -2.59 -12.67
N THR A 145 -1.24 -3.24 -12.61
CA THR A 145 0.03 -2.66 -13.06
C THR A 145 0.38 -2.99 -14.50
N GLN A 146 -0.46 -3.82 -15.16
CA GLN A 146 -0.29 -4.29 -16.54
C GLN A 146 1.05 -5.00 -16.72
N GLU A 147 1.10 -6.29 -16.39
CA GLU A 147 2.21 -7.20 -16.73
C GLU A 147 2.81 -6.84 -18.10
N GLY A 148 4.03 -6.31 -18.13
CA GLY A 148 4.62 -5.90 -19.40
C GLY A 148 5.85 -5.00 -19.33
N LYS A 149 6.08 -4.29 -18.22
CA LYS A 149 7.39 -3.67 -18.00
C LYS A 149 8.21 -4.65 -17.18
N SER A 150 8.87 -5.57 -17.90
CA SER A 150 9.99 -6.35 -17.39
C SER A 150 11.08 -5.37 -16.92
N HIS A 151 10.90 -4.86 -15.72
CA HIS A 151 11.97 -4.22 -14.99
C HIS A 151 12.87 -5.37 -14.54
N ALA A 152 14.19 -5.26 -14.78
CA ALA A 152 15.15 -6.20 -14.22
C ALA A 152 14.81 -6.41 -12.74
N SER A 153 14.39 -7.61 -12.37
CA SER A 153 13.78 -7.80 -11.05
C SER A 153 14.88 -7.68 -10.02
N LEU A 154 14.76 -6.65 -9.18
CA LEU A 154 15.63 -6.52 -8.02
C LEU A 154 15.37 -7.71 -7.11
N PRO A 155 16.41 -8.26 -6.45
CA PRO A 155 16.20 -9.17 -5.33
C PRO A 155 15.28 -8.53 -4.28
N TYR A 156 14.43 -9.34 -3.65
CA TYR A 156 13.47 -8.87 -2.64
C TYR A 156 14.11 -7.97 -1.57
N SER A 157 15.27 -8.37 -1.02
CA SER A 157 15.99 -7.60 0.00
C SER A 157 16.49 -6.24 -0.51
N GLU A 158 16.93 -6.16 -1.77
CA GLU A 158 17.35 -4.90 -2.40
C GLU A 158 16.15 -3.99 -2.66
N ALA A 159 15.05 -4.57 -3.13
CA ALA A 159 13.79 -3.85 -3.30
C ALA A 159 13.29 -3.26 -1.98
N LEU A 160 13.36 -4.02 -0.89
CA LEU A 160 12.99 -3.57 0.45
C LEU A 160 13.88 -2.43 0.95
N SER A 161 15.20 -2.53 0.79
CA SER A 161 16.13 -1.44 1.10
C SER A 161 15.84 -0.18 0.29
N LYS A 162 15.59 -0.30 -1.02
CA LYS A 162 15.25 0.85 -1.86
C LYS A 162 13.91 1.48 -1.46
N LEU A 163 12.90 0.69 -1.15
CA LEU A 163 11.62 1.18 -0.64
C LEU A 163 11.82 1.96 0.65
N PHE A 164 12.63 1.41 1.57
CA PHE A 164 12.94 2.05 2.83
C PHE A 164 13.63 3.40 2.64
N VAL A 165 14.69 3.46 1.83
CA VAL A 165 15.39 4.72 1.49
C VAL A 165 14.44 5.74 0.87
N LYS A 166 13.61 5.34 -0.10
CA LYS A 166 12.62 6.24 -0.71
C LYS A 166 11.58 6.76 0.31
N THR A 167 11.23 5.95 1.30
CA THR A 167 10.32 6.35 2.37
C THR A 167 10.98 7.40 3.26
N ILE A 168 12.23 7.18 3.67
CA ILE A 168 12.98 8.17 4.47
C ILE A 168 13.24 9.45 3.68
N ASP A 169 13.56 9.37 2.39
CA ASP A 169 13.71 10.53 1.51
C ASP A 169 12.44 11.38 1.44
N ALA A 170 11.27 10.74 1.42
CA ALA A 170 9.98 11.43 1.39
C ALA A 170 9.63 12.08 2.74
N CYS A 171 10.01 11.45 3.86
CA CYS A 171 9.79 12.00 5.19
C CYS A 171 10.85 13.04 5.60
N VAL A 172 12.04 12.98 5.00
CA VAL A 172 13.29 13.68 5.38
C VAL A 172 13.84 13.28 6.74
N LEU A 173 12.97 13.20 7.76
CA LEU A 173 13.25 12.82 9.14
C LEU A 173 12.19 11.83 9.62
N ALA A 174 12.61 10.70 10.18
CA ALA A 174 11.72 9.69 10.74
C ALA A 174 12.20 9.23 12.12
N ARG A 175 11.27 8.93 13.02
CA ARG A 175 11.59 8.27 14.29
C ARG A 175 11.94 6.80 14.05
N GLU A 176 13.10 6.38 14.54
CA GLU A 176 13.61 5.03 14.28
C GLU A 176 12.73 3.94 14.92
N ASP A 177 12.17 4.21 16.10
CA ASP A 177 11.29 3.27 16.82
C ASP A 177 9.94 3.04 16.13
N GLN A 178 9.59 3.86 15.14
CA GLN A 178 8.32 3.76 14.42
C GLN A 178 8.42 2.93 13.13
N ILE A 179 9.63 2.55 12.70
CA ILE A 179 9.84 1.91 11.39
C ILE A 179 9.12 0.56 11.30
N SER A 180 9.13 -0.26 12.35
CA SER A 180 8.40 -1.54 12.36
C SER A 180 6.89 -1.35 12.16
N ALA A 181 6.31 -0.32 12.76
CA ALA A 181 4.89 0.01 12.60
C ALA A 181 4.56 0.54 11.19
N TRP A 182 5.53 1.04 10.43
CA TRP A 182 5.30 1.51 9.06
C TRP A 182 5.16 0.34 8.09
N PHE A 183 5.90 -0.74 8.36
CA PHE A 183 6.02 -1.92 7.51
C PHE A 183 5.62 -3.18 8.29
N GLU A 184 4.47 -3.15 8.99
CA GLU A 184 4.00 -4.26 9.85
C GLU A 184 3.93 -5.62 9.13
N TRP A 185 3.86 -5.61 7.81
CA TRP A 185 3.83 -6.79 6.95
C TRP A 185 5.20 -7.44 6.72
N SER A 186 6.32 -6.77 7.07
CA SER A 186 7.69 -7.25 6.84
C SER A 186 8.49 -7.36 8.13
N SER A 187 8.95 -8.57 8.46
CA SER A 187 9.93 -8.79 9.53
C SER A 187 11.35 -8.39 9.12
N GLU A 188 11.64 -8.29 7.82
CA GLU A 188 12.99 -8.03 7.27
C GLU A 188 13.30 -6.54 7.13
N ILE A 189 12.34 -5.65 7.40
CA ILE A 189 12.53 -4.20 7.28
C ILE A 189 13.65 -3.68 8.21
N GLN A 190 13.85 -4.31 9.37
CA GLN A 190 14.92 -3.93 10.28
C GLN A 190 16.30 -4.24 9.69
N THR A 191 16.44 -5.38 9.02
CA THR A 191 17.66 -5.75 8.29
C THR A 191 17.91 -4.76 7.14
N ALA A 192 16.86 -4.43 6.37
CA ALA A 192 16.96 -3.45 5.29
C ALA A 192 17.36 -2.05 5.80
N LYS A 193 16.84 -1.65 6.98
CA LYS A 193 17.20 -0.41 7.67
C LYS A 193 18.66 -0.40 8.07
N GLU A 194 19.14 -1.40 8.81
CA GLU A 194 20.54 -1.44 9.26
C GLU A 194 21.52 -1.45 8.09
N LYS A 195 21.20 -2.20 7.02
CA LYS A 195 21.99 -2.17 5.79
C LYS A 195 22.04 -0.78 5.16
N SER A 196 20.90 -0.10 5.06
CA SER A 196 20.83 1.25 4.47
C SER A 196 21.58 2.30 5.29
N VAL A 197 21.68 2.11 6.62
CA VAL A 197 22.50 2.95 7.50
C VAL A 197 23.99 2.66 7.29
N LEU A 198 24.37 1.38 7.22
CA LEU A 198 25.75 0.96 6.97
C LEU A 198 26.28 1.48 5.63
N ASP A 199 25.46 1.39 4.58
CA ASP A 199 25.79 1.84 3.23
C ASP A 199 25.79 3.38 3.09
N GLY A 200 25.45 4.12 4.16
CA GLY A 200 25.39 5.58 4.16
C GLY A 200 24.21 6.20 3.40
N ALA A 201 23.30 5.37 2.86
CA ALA A 201 22.11 5.83 2.16
C ALA A 201 21.12 6.55 3.09
N ILE A 202 21.12 6.19 4.37
CA ILE A 202 20.39 6.86 5.46
C ILE A 202 21.35 7.14 6.61
N LEU A 203 21.12 8.22 7.33
CA LEU A 203 21.93 8.61 8.48
C LEU A 203 21.14 8.39 9.77
N ARG A 204 21.79 7.83 10.78
CA ARG A 204 21.26 7.76 12.14
C ARG A 204 21.68 9.01 12.92
N SER A 205 20.72 9.70 13.54
CA SER A 205 20.95 10.88 14.38
C SER A 205 20.11 10.77 15.66
N GLY A 206 20.73 10.31 16.75
CA GLY A 206 20.02 10.00 17.99
C GLY A 206 18.92 8.96 17.77
N HIS A 207 17.67 9.32 18.10
CA HIS A 207 16.48 8.47 17.91
C HIS A 207 15.84 8.58 16.52
N TYR A 208 16.51 9.23 15.58
CA TYR A 208 15.97 9.54 14.27
C TYR A 208 16.82 8.98 13.14
N LEU A 209 16.14 8.72 12.03
CA LEU A 209 16.72 8.43 10.73
C LEU A 209 16.51 9.64 9.81
N VAL A 210 17.56 10.03 9.10
CA VAL A 210 17.59 11.21 8.24
C VAL A 210 18.00 10.81 6.84
N SER A 211 17.35 11.39 5.83
CA SER A 211 17.77 11.23 4.43
C SER A 211 19.21 11.74 4.25
N SER A 212 20.05 10.95 3.59
CA SER A 212 21.41 11.35 3.23
C SER A 212 21.45 12.59 2.32
N ARG A 213 20.38 12.86 1.55
CA ARG A 213 20.26 14.03 0.67
C ARG A 213 20.36 15.36 1.40
N VAL A 214 20.11 15.38 2.71
CA VAL A 214 20.25 16.59 3.53
C VAL A 214 21.72 16.97 3.72
N ARG A 215 22.67 16.01 3.66
CA ARG A 215 24.10 16.31 3.70
C ARG A 215 24.61 17.00 2.43
N ASP A 216 24.05 16.66 1.27
CA ASP A 216 24.52 17.18 -0.03
C ASP A 216 24.23 18.68 -0.24
N VAL A 217 23.50 19.34 0.68
CA VAL A 217 23.18 20.77 0.58
C VAL A 217 24.30 21.65 1.18
N ASN A 218 25.21 21.08 1.97
CA ASN A 218 26.24 21.82 2.71
C ASN A 218 27.69 21.52 2.26
N ASN A 219 27.87 20.85 1.11
CA ASN A 219 29.17 20.65 0.46
C ASN A 219 29.20 21.32 -0.91
#